data_AF-A0A7J8FIJ3-F1
#
_entry.id   AF-A0A7J8FIJ3-F1
#
_cell.length_a   1.000
_cell.length_b   1.000
_cell.length_c   1.000
_cell.angle_alpha   90.00
_cell.angle_beta   90.00
_cell.angle_gamma   90.00
#
_symmetry.space_group_name_H-M   'P 1'
#
loop_
_entity.id
_entity.type
_entity.pdbx_description
1 polymer ?
#
loop_
_entity_poly.entity_id
_entity_poly.type
_entity_poly.pdbx_seq_one_letter_code
_entity_poly.pdbx_strand_id
1 'polypeptide(L)'
;MTILPTILFLIARILKDTAIKSADNQVPPPVSAALQGIKSIVTLSMAKTEDTQKQWTALIRSTLACILEYSQPEDSMPMPDEVSMLTAIALFLWSASSEIIGVQSLQSGCMNRFKNALNSCDPWVQAKCYQLLLSVFQHSNRALSTPYIHSLAPIVVEKLKAVERNRPASNTELLAVQEGIKVLETLVALGEEQNSKYFLRKALSLK
;
A
#
# COMPACT_ATOMS: atom_id res chain seq x y z
N MET A 1 -3.82 -5.08 30.36
CA MET A 1 -3.74 -4.45 29.02
C MET A 1 -3.79 -5.55 27.95
N THR A 2 -4.95 -6.17 27.69
CA THR A 2 -5.03 -7.44 26.93
C THR A 2 -6.09 -7.45 25.81
N ILE A 3 -6.81 -6.35 25.60
CA ILE A 3 -7.97 -6.33 24.68
C ILE A 3 -7.57 -5.85 23.27
N LEU A 4 -6.56 -4.98 23.16
CA LEU A 4 -6.16 -4.36 21.89
C LEU A 4 -5.62 -5.36 20.84
N PRO A 5 -4.75 -6.34 21.18
CA PRO A 5 -4.33 -7.38 20.24
C PRO A 5 -5.50 -8.20 19.71
N THR A 6 -6.45 -8.51 20.59
CA THR A 6 -7.66 -9.28 20.26
C THR A 6 -8.58 -8.48 19.33
N ILE A 7 -8.77 -7.18 19.58
CA ILE A 7 -9.54 -6.30 18.71
C ILE A 7 -8.91 -6.20 17.32
N LEU A 8 -7.59 -5.99 17.23
CA LEU A 8 -6.91 -5.88 15.94
C LEU A 8 -7.01 -7.19 15.14
N PHE A 9 -6.83 -8.32 15.80
CA PHE A 9 -6.99 -9.63 15.18
C PHE A 9 -8.42 -9.89 14.72
N LEU A 10 -9.42 -9.51 15.52
CA LEU A 10 -10.83 -9.59 15.14
C LEU A 10 -11.13 -8.71 13.92
N ILE A 11 -10.61 -7.49 13.86
CA ILE A 11 -10.82 -6.61 12.71
C ILE A 11 -10.11 -7.15 11.45
N ALA A 12 -8.89 -7.66 11.58
CA ALA A 12 -8.18 -8.29 10.45
C ALA A 12 -8.90 -9.53 9.93
N ARG A 13 -9.52 -10.28 10.84
CA ARG A 13 -10.32 -11.45 10.50
C ARG A 13 -11.68 -11.08 9.91
N ILE A 14 -12.33 -10.02 10.40
CA ILE A 14 -13.52 -9.44 9.76
C ILE A 14 -13.15 -8.98 8.35
N LEU A 15 -12.00 -8.33 8.15
CA LEU A 15 -11.52 -7.95 6.82
C LEU A 15 -11.38 -9.18 5.91
N LYS A 16 -10.80 -10.27 6.40
CA LYS A 16 -10.72 -11.54 5.66
C LYS A 16 -12.10 -12.09 5.28
N ASP A 17 -13.01 -12.18 6.25
CA ASP A 17 -14.32 -12.83 6.08
C ASP A 17 -15.31 -11.94 5.30
N THR A 18 -15.09 -10.62 5.24
CA THR A 18 -15.98 -9.67 4.55
C THR A 18 -15.43 -9.10 3.25
N ALA A 19 -14.12 -9.22 2.97
CA ALA A 19 -13.53 -8.85 1.69
C ALA A 19 -13.83 -9.88 0.60
N ILE A 20 -15.09 -10.27 0.44
CA ILE A 20 -15.55 -11.12 -0.67
C ILE A 20 -15.80 -10.21 -1.87
N LYS A 21 -15.28 -10.59 -3.04
CA LYS A 21 -15.45 -9.84 -4.30
C LYS A 21 -16.95 -9.68 -4.61
N SER A 22 -17.48 -8.48 -4.42
CA SER A 22 -18.87 -8.15 -4.77
C SER A 22 -18.97 -7.85 -6.27
N ALA A 23 -20.07 -8.26 -6.91
CA ALA A 23 -20.32 -8.06 -8.34
C ALA A 23 -20.37 -6.57 -8.76
N ASP A 24 -20.57 -5.66 -7.81
CA ASP A 24 -20.68 -4.21 -8.05
C ASP A 24 -19.36 -3.42 -7.89
N ASN A 25 -18.22 -4.08 -7.63
CA ASN A 25 -16.92 -3.42 -7.31
C ASN A 25 -16.98 -2.39 -6.16
N GLN A 26 -18.09 -2.32 -5.43
CA GLN A 26 -18.25 -1.48 -4.25
C GLN A 26 -17.68 -2.19 -3.03
N VAL A 27 -16.82 -1.48 -2.29
CA VAL A 27 -16.27 -1.96 -1.03
C VAL A 27 -17.44 -2.15 -0.04
N PRO A 28 -17.69 -3.37 0.45
CA PRO A 28 -18.79 -3.62 1.38
C PRO A 28 -18.67 -2.70 2.61
N PRO A 29 -19.78 -2.17 3.16
CA PRO A 29 -19.76 -1.36 4.38
C PRO A 29 -18.97 -1.98 5.55
N PRO A 30 -19.00 -3.32 5.77
CA PRO A 30 -18.17 -3.98 6.77
C PRO A 30 -16.67 -3.87 6.53
N VAL A 31 -16.23 -3.93 5.26
CA VAL A 31 -14.82 -3.81 4.87
C VAL A 31 -14.34 -2.38 5.11
N SER A 32 -15.15 -1.37 4.76
CA SER A 32 -14.84 0.02 5.05
C SER A 32 -14.72 0.28 6.56
N ALA A 33 -15.67 -0.25 7.36
CA ALA A 33 -15.62 -0.15 8.81
C ALA A 33 -14.39 -0.84 9.41
N ALA A 34 -14.02 -2.02 8.89
CA ALA A 34 -12.81 -2.73 9.31
C ALA A 34 -11.53 -1.94 8.98
N LEU A 35 -11.42 -1.39 7.77
CA LEU A 35 -10.28 -0.56 7.36
C LEU A 35 -10.16 0.72 8.21
N GLN A 36 -11.28 1.38 8.54
CA GLN A 36 -11.29 2.53 9.44
C GLN A 36 -10.92 2.15 10.87
N GLY A 37 -11.36 0.98 11.34
CA GLY A 37 -10.96 0.42 12.64
C GLY A 37 -9.47 0.16 12.71
N ILE A 38 -8.90 -0.49 11.69
CA ILE A 38 -7.44 -0.69 11.55
C ILE A 38 -6.75 0.66 11.54
N LYS A 39 -7.15 1.59 10.68
CA LYS A 39 -6.53 2.92 10.61
C LYS A 39 -6.50 3.59 11.97
N SER A 40 -7.65 3.66 12.67
CA SER A 40 -7.76 4.29 13.99
C SER A 40 -6.83 3.64 15.00
N ILE A 41 -6.78 2.31 15.05
CA ILE A 41 -5.92 1.55 15.97
C ILE A 41 -4.45 1.73 15.61
N VAL A 42 -4.07 1.64 14.34
CA VAL A 42 -2.66 1.79 13.93
C VAL A 42 -2.18 3.24 14.14
N THR A 43 -3.04 4.25 14.00
CA THR A 43 -2.72 5.65 14.32
C THR A 43 -2.69 5.96 15.81
N LEU A 44 -3.25 5.10 16.67
CA LEU A 44 -3.15 5.24 18.12
C LEU A 44 -1.70 4.97 18.53
N SER A 45 -0.93 6.04 18.71
CA SER A 45 0.43 5.95 19.26
C SER A 45 0.36 5.50 20.72
N MET A 46 0.61 4.21 20.98
CA MET A 46 0.68 3.63 22.31
C MET A 46 2.08 3.77 22.93
N ALA A 47 2.71 4.94 22.75
CA ALA A 47 4.02 5.26 23.29
C ALA A 47 3.91 5.67 24.77
N LYS A 48 3.79 4.68 25.67
CA LYS A 48 3.95 4.92 27.12
C LYS A 48 5.19 4.24 27.72
N THR A 49 5.62 3.08 27.18
CA THR A 49 6.83 2.37 27.64
C THR A 49 7.48 1.60 26.48
N GLU A 50 8.80 1.39 26.55
CA GLU A 50 9.58 0.69 25.50
C GLU A 50 9.10 -0.75 25.26
N ASP A 51 8.70 -1.46 26.32
CA ASP A 51 8.12 -2.80 26.20
C ASP A 51 6.77 -2.81 25.49
N THR A 52 5.92 -1.80 25.75
CA THR A 52 4.63 -1.66 25.06
C THR A 52 4.84 -1.36 23.57
N GLN A 53 5.84 -0.54 23.24
CA GLN A 53 6.19 -0.23 21.85
C GLN A 53 6.71 -1.47 21.11
N LYS A 54 7.51 -2.32 21.76
CA LYS A 54 7.99 -3.60 21.17
C LYS A 54 6.83 -4.56 20.91
N GLN A 55 5.92 -4.73 21.88
CA GLN A 55 4.72 -5.57 21.72
C GLN A 55 3.78 -5.04 20.64
N TRP A 56 3.61 -3.71 20.56
CA TRP A 56 2.84 -3.05 19.52
C TRP A 56 3.42 -3.30 18.13
N THR A 57 4.74 -3.09 17.98
CA THR A 57 5.45 -3.34 16.73
C THR A 57 5.31 -4.80 16.29
N ALA A 58 5.45 -5.75 17.21
CA ALA A 58 5.27 -7.18 16.94
C ALA A 58 3.83 -7.50 16.50
N LEU A 59 2.83 -6.91 17.14
CA LEU A 59 1.42 -7.08 16.80
C LEU A 59 1.13 -6.57 15.37
N ILE A 60 1.55 -5.34 15.05
CA ILE A 60 1.36 -4.75 13.71
C ILE A 60 2.00 -5.63 12.63
N ARG A 61 3.24 -6.08 12.88
CA ARG A 61 3.95 -6.98 11.96
C ARG A 61 3.23 -8.31 11.76
N SER A 62 2.72 -8.91 12.84
CA SER A 62 1.97 -10.16 12.78
C SER A 62 0.65 -9.99 12.03
N THR A 63 -0.07 -8.89 12.25
CA THR A 63 -1.34 -8.64 11.54
C THR A 63 -1.10 -8.39 10.05
N LEU A 64 -0.05 -7.65 9.69
CA LEU A 64 0.32 -7.47 8.28
C LEU A 64 0.74 -8.78 7.63
N ALA A 65 1.48 -9.64 8.33
CA ALA A 65 1.82 -10.98 7.85
C ALA A 65 0.56 -11.80 7.55
N CYS A 66 -0.41 -11.82 8.48
CA CYS A 66 -1.69 -12.52 8.26
C CYS A 66 -2.46 -11.96 7.06
N ILE A 67 -2.52 -10.63 6.87
CA ILE A 67 -3.18 -10.03 5.70
C ILE A 67 -2.45 -10.40 4.40
N LEU A 68 -1.11 -10.44 4.41
CA LEU A 68 -0.30 -10.88 3.27
C LEU A 68 -0.51 -12.36 2.93
N GLU A 69 -0.68 -13.20 3.94
CA GLU A 69 -1.06 -14.62 3.79
C GLU A 69 -2.47 -14.75 3.23
N TYR A 70 -3.46 -14.01 3.77
CA TYR A 70 -4.84 -14.04 3.27
C TYR A 70 -4.99 -13.50 1.84
N SER A 71 -4.08 -12.62 1.41
CA SER A 71 -4.03 -12.15 0.02
C SER A 71 -3.41 -13.15 -0.96
N GLN A 72 -2.97 -14.34 -0.51
CA GLN A 72 -2.55 -15.40 -1.41
C GLN A 72 -3.78 -16.13 -2.00
N PRO A 73 -3.77 -16.46 -3.29
CA PRO A 73 -4.79 -17.32 -3.86
C PRO A 73 -4.62 -18.73 -3.28
N GLU A 74 -5.50 -19.14 -2.36
CA GLU A 74 -5.66 -20.55 -1.99
C GLU A 74 -6.76 -21.17 -2.84
N ASP A 75 -6.51 -22.34 -3.44
CA ASP A 75 -7.40 -23.09 -4.34
C ASP A 75 -8.79 -23.44 -3.76
N SER A 76 -9.02 -23.17 -2.46
CA SER A 76 -10.17 -23.67 -1.70
C SER A 76 -11.12 -22.60 -1.15
N MET A 77 -10.83 -21.31 -1.36
CA MET A 77 -11.61 -20.20 -0.78
C MET A 77 -12.04 -19.17 -1.85
N PRO A 78 -13.16 -18.45 -1.65
CA PRO A 78 -13.53 -17.33 -2.52
C PRO A 78 -12.38 -16.32 -2.54
N MET A 79 -11.89 -15.98 -3.73
CA MET A 79 -10.76 -15.05 -3.86
C MET A 79 -11.14 -13.71 -3.21
N PRO A 80 -10.41 -13.25 -2.19
CA PRO A 80 -10.73 -11.99 -1.55
C PRO A 80 -10.53 -10.82 -2.52
N ASP A 81 -11.31 -9.75 -2.33
CA ASP A 81 -11.22 -8.55 -3.16
C ASP A 81 -9.80 -7.95 -3.12
N GLU A 82 -9.11 -7.98 -4.26
CA GLU A 82 -7.72 -7.54 -4.38
C GLU A 82 -7.56 -6.07 -3.96
N VAL A 83 -8.55 -5.23 -4.28
CA VAL A 83 -8.56 -3.80 -3.94
C VAL A 83 -8.61 -3.60 -2.42
N SER A 84 -9.48 -4.34 -1.74
CA SER A 84 -9.62 -4.29 -0.28
C SER A 84 -8.34 -4.75 0.42
N MET A 85 -7.71 -5.83 -0.06
CA MET A 85 -6.45 -6.33 0.48
C MET A 85 -5.29 -5.34 0.25
N LEU A 86 -5.17 -4.77 -0.95
CA LEU A 86 -4.17 -3.74 -1.25
C LEU A 86 -4.37 -2.49 -0.39
N THR A 87 -5.62 -2.07 -0.17
CA THR A 87 -5.94 -0.91 0.66
C THR A 87 -5.52 -1.14 2.11
N ALA A 88 -5.78 -2.34 2.65
CA ALA A 88 -5.32 -2.70 3.99
C ALA A 88 -3.79 -2.63 4.10
N ILE A 89 -3.08 -3.25 3.15
CA ILE A 89 -1.62 -3.22 3.10
C ILE A 89 -1.10 -1.77 3.03
N ALA A 90 -1.67 -0.94 2.18
CA ALA A 90 -1.30 0.46 2.04
C ALA A 90 -1.53 1.25 3.33
N LEU A 91 -2.65 1.01 4.04
CA LEU A 91 -2.94 1.65 5.33
C LEU A 91 -1.91 1.27 6.40
N PHE A 92 -1.48 0.00 6.44
CA PHE A 92 -0.41 -0.45 7.35
C PHE A 92 0.91 0.21 6.99
N LEU A 93 1.28 0.27 5.70
CA LEU A 93 2.48 0.96 5.24
C LEU A 93 2.46 2.46 5.59
N TRP A 94 1.30 3.11 5.50
CA TRP A 94 1.16 4.53 5.81
C TRP A 94 1.16 4.81 7.31
N SER A 95 0.47 3.98 8.09
CA SER A 95 0.23 4.26 9.51
C SER A 95 1.35 3.72 10.42
N ALA A 96 2.05 2.65 10.00
CA ALA A 96 3.10 1.99 10.78
C ALA A 96 4.39 1.77 9.95
N SER A 97 4.77 2.79 9.16
CA SER A 97 5.96 2.73 8.30
C SER A 97 7.24 2.39 9.09
N SER A 98 7.45 3.00 10.25
CA SER A 98 8.60 2.77 11.14
C SER A 98 8.72 1.32 11.60
N GLU A 99 7.59 0.69 11.88
CA GLU A 99 7.47 -0.67 12.38
C GLU A 99 7.76 -1.68 11.26
N ILE A 100 7.37 -1.38 10.02
CA ILE A 100 7.49 -2.28 8.86
C ILE A 100 8.89 -2.21 8.20
N ILE A 101 9.55 -1.05 8.23
CA ILE A 101 10.85 -0.84 7.56
C ILE A 101 11.97 -1.77 8.07
N GLY A 102 11.85 -2.29 9.29
CA GLY A 102 12.81 -3.23 9.87
C GLY A 102 12.67 -4.69 9.42
N VAL A 103 11.65 -5.06 8.63
CA VAL A 103 11.36 -6.46 8.29
C VAL A 103 11.29 -6.65 6.77
N GLN A 104 12.36 -7.17 6.18
CA GLN A 104 12.46 -7.36 4.73
C GLN A 104 11.39 -8.29 4.16
N SER A 105 10.98 -9.34 4.88
CA SER A 105 9.95 -10.28 4.42
C SER A 105 8.57 -9.62 4.25
N LEU A 106 8.21 -8.71 5.16
CA LEU A 106 6.97 -7.94 5.05
C LEU A 106 7.05 -6.93 3.91
N GLN A 107 8.16 -6.18 3.83
CA GLN A 107 8.37 -5.24 2.74
C GLN A 107 8.33 -5.91 1.36
N SER A 108 9.02 -7.04 1.19
CA SER A 108 9.03 -7.78 -0.06
C SER A 108 7.66 -8.38 -0.38
N GLY A 109 6.94 -8.88 0.63
CA GLY A 109 5.56 -9.34 0.49
C GLY A 109 4.62 -8.25 0.00
N CYS A 110 4.61 -7.09 0.65
CA CYS A 110 3.82 -5.92 0.23
C CYS A 110 4.20 -5.46 -1.18
N MET A 111 5.50 -5.33 -1.46
CA MET A 111 6.03 -4.95 -2.78
C MET A 111 5.52 -5.89 -3.87
N ASN A 112 5.59 -7.20 -3.63
CA ASN A 112 5.15 -8.20 -4.59
C ASN A 112 3.64 -8.12 -4.85
N ARG A 113 2.84 -7.81 -3.83
CA ARG A 113 1.39 -7.57 -4.01
C ARG A 113 1.10 -6.37 -4.88
N PHE A 114 1.79 -5.24 -4.66
CA PHE A 114 1.66 -4.08 -5.55
C PHE A 114 2.11 -4.40 -6.98
N LYS A 115 3.20 -5.16 -7.16
CA LYS A 115 3.65 -5.61 -8.48
C LYS A 115 2.60 -6.48 -9.18
N ASN A 116 1.98 -7.41 -8.46
CA ASN A 116 0.94 -8.27 -9.01
C ASN A 116 -0.30 -7.44 -9.39
N ALA A 117 -0.72 -6.51 -8.53
CA ALA A 117 -1.86 -5.63 -8.79
C ALA A 117 -1.66 -4.72 -10.01
N LEU A 118 -0.44 -4.18 -10.19
CA LEU A 118 -0.08 -3.41 -11.39
C LEU A 118 -0.09 -4.27 -12.67
N ASN A 119 0.12 -5.58 -12.54
CA ASN A 119 0.09 -6.54 -13.64
C ASN A 119 -1.27 -7.22 -13.80
N SER A 120 -2.26 -6.91 -12.96
CA SER A 120 -3.61 -7.48 -13.06
C SER A 120 -4.27 -7.09 -14.39
N CYS A 121 -5.10 -7.99 -14.93
CA CYS A 121 -5.87 -7.71 -16.15
C CYS A 121 -7.08 -6.80 -15.89
N ASP A 122 -7.43 -6.55 -14.62
CA ASP A 122 -8.57 -5.72 -14.23
C ASP A 122 -8.16 -4.22 -14.15
N PRO A 123 -8.71 -3.35 -15.02
CA PRO A 123 -8.42 -1.91 -14.98
C PRO A 123 -8.81 -1.24 -13.67
N TRP A 124 -9.83 -1.76 -12.96
CA TRP A 124 -10.25 -1.22 -11.67
C TRP A 124 -9.19 -1.46 -10.58
N VAL A 125 -8.64 -2.66 -10.53
CA VAL A 125 -7.55 -3.01 -9.60
C VAL A 125 -6.32 -2.16 -9.90
N GLN A 126 -5.98 -1.96 -11.17
CA GLN A 126 -4.87 -1.09 -11.57
C GLN A 126 -5.09 0.36 -11.13
N ALA A 127 -6.26 0.94 -11.38
CA ALA A 127 -6.59 2.31 -10.97
C ALA A 127 -6.43 2.51 -9.46
N LYS A 128 -6.94 1.56 -8.67
CA LYS A 128 -6.82 1.58 -7.21
C LYS A 128 -5.38 1.38 -6.75
N CYS A 129 -4.64 0.50 -7.41
CA CYS A 129 -3.22 0.30 -7.16
C CYS A 129 -2.43 1.60 -7.36
N TYR A 130 -2.67 2.33 -8.45
CA TYR A 130 -2.04 3.64 -8.69
C TYR A 130 -2.38 4.66 -7.59
N GLN A 131 -3.65 4.77 -7.17
CA GLN A 131 -4.06 5.65 -6.07
C GLN A 131 -3.34 5.34 -4.75
N LEU A 132 -3.19 4.06 -4.42
CA LEU A 132 -2.49 3.63 -3.22
C LEU A 132 -0.99 3.88 -3.31
N LEU A 133 -0.39 3.62 -4.49
CA LEU A 133 1.03 3.89 -4.73
C LEU A 133 1.37 5.36 -4.64
N LEU A 134 0.50 6.24 -5.14
CA LEU A 134 0.63 7.68 -4.99
C LEU A 134 0.81 8.07 -3.51
N SER A 135 -0.05 7.52 -2.64
CA SER A 135 -0.01 7.77 -1.20
C SER A 135 1.28 7.22 -0.55
N VAL A 136 1.75 6.06 -1.00
CA VAL A 136 3.00 5.45 -0.52
C VAL A 136 4.24 6.25 -0.98
N PHE A 137 4.25 6.75 -2.21
CA PHE A 137 5.37 7.54 -2.75
C PHE A 137 5.48 8.91 -2.09
N GLN A 138 4.34 9.55 -1.81
CA GLN A 138 4.26 10.85 -1.11
C GLN A 138 4.49 10.75 0.40
N HIS A 139 4.74 9.56 0.94
CA HIS A 139 4.94 9.39 2.36
C HIS A 139 6.15 10.20 2.86
N SER A 140 5.97 10.83 4.03
CA SER A 140 7.02 11.55 4.77
C SER A 140 8.28 10.70 5.04
N ASN A 141 8.15 9.37 5.11
CA ASN A 141 9.24 8.46 5.42
C ASN A 141 9.93 7.96 4.14
N ARG A 142 11.03 8.62 3.77
CA ARG A 142 11.81 8.29 2.56
C ARG A 142 12.45 6.90 2.60
N ALA A 143 12.72 6.34 3.78
CA ALA A 143 13.27 4.99 3.90
C ALA A 143 12.26 3.92 3.45
N LEU A 144 10.96 4.21 3.53
CA LEU A 144 9.90 3.38 2.96
C LEU A 144 9.67 3.71 1.48
N SER A 145 9.53 4.99 1.11
CA SER A 145 9.12 5.33 -0.27
C SER A 145 10.20 5.03 -1.31
N THR A 146 11.49 5.23 -0.99
CA THR A 146 12.61 5.02 -1.94
C THR A 146 12.65 3.61 -2.57
N PRO A 147 12.66 2.51 -1.80
CA PRO A 147 12.69 1.17 -2.40
C PRO A 147 11.43 0.83 -3.21
N TYR A 148 10.27 1.36 -2.81
CA TYR A 148 9.01 1.20 -3.53
C TYR A 148 9.03 1.96 -4.86
N ILE A 149 9.51 3.21 -4.85
CA ILE A 149 9.69 4.01 -6.07
C ILE A 149 10.63 3.27 -7.03
N HIS A 150 11.81 2.86 -6.59
CA HIS A 150 12.77 2.17 -7.47
C HIS A 150 12.23 0.86 -8.06
N SER A 151 11.41 0.12 -7.31
CA SER A 151 10.91 -1.18 -7.74
C SER A 151 9.63 -1.10 -8.58
N LEU A 152 8.80 -0.07 -8.37
CA LEU A 152 7.45 0.02 -8.95
C LEU A 152 7.34 1.11 -10.01
N ALA A 153 8.08 2.21 -9.91
CA ALA A 153 8.06 3.27 -10.92
C ALA A 153 8.36 2.78 -12.35
N PRO A 154 9.35 1.89 -12.59
CA PRO A 154 9.59 1.38 -13.94
C PRO A 154 8.38 0.63 -14.51
N ILE A 155 7.67 -0.14 -13.68
CA ILE A 155 6.48 -0.90 -14.07
C ILE A 155 5.35 0.06 -14.44
N VAL A 156 5.13 1.12 -13.64
CA VAL A 156 4.12 2.15 -13.95
C VAL A 156 4.42 2.81 -15.30
N VAL A 157 5.68 3.20 -15.55
CA VAL A 157 6.10 3.82 -16.81
C VAL A 157 5.89 2.87 -17.99
N GLU A 158 6.25 1.60 -17.84
CA GLU A 158 6.07 0.60 -18.89
C GLU A 158 4.59 0.38 -19.24
N LYS A 159 3.71 0.31 -18.22
CA LYS A 159 2.27 0.18 -18.41
C LYS A 159 1.67 1.41 -19.09
N LEU A 160 2.03 2.61 -18.66
CA LEU A 160 1.57 3.85 -19.29
C LEU A 160 2.04 3.98 -20.75
N LYS A 161 3.28 3.56 -21.04
CA LYS A 161 3.82 3.53 -22.40
C LYS A 161 3.08 2.51 -23.30
N ALA A 162 2.63 1.39 -22.73
CA ALA A 162 1.81 0.43 -23.46
C ALA A 162 0.43 0.99 -23.81
N VAL A 163 -0.16 1.81 -22.94
CA VAL A 163 -1.44 2.52 -23.19
C VAL A 163 -1.30 3.57 -24.29
N GLU A 164 -0.15 4.26 -24.37
CA GLU A 164 0.10 5.20 -25.48
C GLU A 164 0.00 4.50 -26.85
N ARG A 165 0.40 3.22 -26.93
CA ARG A 165 0.28 2.38 -28.13
C ARG A 165 -1.12 1.78 -28.31
N ASN A 166 -1.79 1.46 -27.20
CA ASN A 166 -3.13 0.86 -27.18
C ASN A 166 -4.11 1.80 -26.49
N ARG A 167 -4.83 2.59 -27.29
CA ARG A 167 -5.77 3.60 -26.80
C ARG A 167 -6.83 2.94 -25.90
N PRO A 168 -7.11 3.49 -24.70
CA PRO A 168 -8.06 2.90 -23.77
C PRO A 168 -9.47 2.87 -24.39
N ALA A 169 -10.14 1.74 -24.27
CA ALA A 169 -11.46 1.49 -24.86
C ALA A 169 -12.60 1.67 -23.84
N SER A 170 -12.29 1.59 -22.54
CA SER A 170 -13.26 1.67 -21.45
C SER A 170 -13.03 2.87 -20.52
N ASN A 171 -14.09 3.35 -19.89
CA ASN A 171 -14.01 4.44 -18.89
C ASN A 171 -13.13 4.05 -17.69
N THR A 172 -13.11 2.77 -17.32
CA THR A 172 -12.28 2.25 -16.22
C THR A 172 -10.79 2.20 -16.59
N GLU A 173 -10.45 1.85 -17.83
CA GLU A 173 -9.08 1.99 -18.34
C GLU A 173 -8.63 3.45 -18.36
N LEU A 174 -9.48 4.37 -18.84
CA LEU A 174 -9.17 5.80 -18.81
C LEU A 174 -8.88 6.30 -17.39
N LEU A 175 -9.67 5.88 -16.39
CA LEU A 175 -9.41 6.19 -14.98
C LEU A 175 -8.07 5.62 -14.51
N ALA A 176 -7.75 4.36 -14.85
CA ALA A 176 -6.47 3.76 -14.50
C ALA A 176 -5.28 4.55 -15.07
N VAL A 177 -5.40 5.01 -16.31
CA VAL A 177 -4.39 5.82 -16.99
C VAL A 177 -4.24 7.19 -16.34
N GLN A 178 -5.35 7.86 -16.02
CA GLN A 178 -5.32 9.14 -15.32
C GLN A 178 -4.62 9.03 -13.95
N GLU A 179 -4.93 8.00 -13.17
CA GLU A 179 -4.28 7.76 -11.89
C GLU A 179 -2.79 7.40 -12.07
N GLY A 180 -2.45 6.62 -13.11
CA GLY A 180 -1.05 6.35 -13.44
C GLY A 180 -0.27 7.60 -13.84
N ILE A 181 -0.87 8.53 -14.60
CA ILE A 181 -0.23 9.80 -14.96
C ILE A 181 0.03 10.64 -13.69
N LYS A 182 -0.93 10.76 -12.77
CA LYS A 182 -0.72 11.46 -11.49
C LYS A 182 0.44 10.87 -10.68
N VAL A 183 0.57 9.54 -10.68
CA VAL A 183 1.70 8.84 -10.06
C VAL A 183 3.01 9.25 -10.73
N LEU A 184 3.05 9.29 -12.06
CA LEU A 184 4.24 9.71 -12.81
C LEU A 184 4.60 11.17 -12.52
N GLU A 185 3.64 12.09 -12.54
CA GLU A 185 3.84 13.51 -12.21
C GLU A 185 4.43 13.66 -10.80
N THR A 186 3.91 12.90 -9.84
CA THR A 186 4.43 12.88 -8.46
C THR A 186 5.86 12.33 -8.40
N LEU A 187 6.16 11.27 -9.16
CA LEU A 187 7.52 10.72 -9.23
C LEU A 187 8.51 11.73 -9.81
N VAL A 188 8.10 12.49 -10.84
CA VAL A 188 8.91 13.58 -11.41
C VAL A 188 9.12 14.69 -10.38
N ALA A 189 8.07 15.16 -9.72
CA ALA A 189 8.15 16.18 -8.68
C ALA A 189 9.08 15.76 -7.51
N LEU A 190 8.99 14.50 -7.08
CA LEU A 190 9.88 13.92 -6.07
C LEU A 190 11.33 13.82 -6.56
N GLY A 191 11.53 13.48 -7.84
CA GLY A 191 12.84 13.43 -8.49
C GLY A 191 13.52 14.79 -8.57
N GLU A 192 12.77 15.84 -8.93
CA GLU A 192 13.25 17.23 -8.95
C GLU A 192 13.62 17.73 -7.54
N GLU A 193 12.82 17.38 -6.53
CA GLU A 193 13.12 17.73 -5.13
C GLU A 193 14.40 17.02 -4.62
N GLN A 194 14.64 15.78 -5.03
CA GLN A 194 15.86 15.04 -4.68
C GLN A 194 17.09 15.57 -5.42
N ASN A 195 16.97 15.93 -6.71
CA ASN A 195 18.04 16.59 -7.44
C ASN A 195 18.39 17.94 -6.81
N SER A 196 17.40 18.76 -6.46
CA SER A 196 17.62 20.05 -5.80
C SER A 196 18.35 19.89 -4.45
N LYS A 197 17.99 18.90 -3.63
CA LYS A 197 18.69 18.58 -2.37
C LYS A 197 20.11 18.04 -2.60
N TYR A 198 20.34 17.24 -3.64
CA TYR A 198 21.68 16.78 -4.02
C TYR A 198 22.57 17.94 -4.47
N PHE A 199 22.04 18.86 -5.27
CA PHE A 199 22.75 20.07 -5.71
C PHE A 199 23.05 21.01 -4.54
N LEU A 200 22.09 21.25 -3.63
CA LEU A 200 22.29 22.06 -2.43
C LEU A 200 23.28 21.44 -1.44
N ARG A 201 23.24 20.11 -1.24
CA ARG A 201 24.18 19.41 -0.36
C ARG A 201 25.61 19.38 -0.93
N LYS A 202 25.75 19.30 -2.26
CA LYS A 202 27.05 19.40 -2.94
C LYS A 202 27.59 20.84 -2.88
N ALA A 203 26.73 21.85 -2.99
CA ALA A 203 27.11 23.26 -2.86
C ALA A 203 27.54 23.64 -1.42
N LEU A 204 26.93 23.04 -0.39
CA LEU A 204 27.29 23.26 1.02
C LEU A 204 28.53 22.45 1.47
N SER A 205 28.95 21.41 0.73
CA SER A 205 30.17 20.62 0.99
C SER A 205 31.43 21.22 0.34
N LEU A 206 31.29 22.34 -0.38
CA LEU A 206 32.36 23.07 -1.09
C LEU A 206 32.68 24.42 -0.41
N LYS A 207 32.20 24.64 0.81
CA LYS A 207 32.60 25.73 1.71
C LYS A 207 33.26 25.13 2.95
#